data_AF-A0A5F8AHZ5-F1
#
_entry.id   AF-A0A5F8AHZ5-F1
#
_cell.length_a   1.000
_cell.length_b   1.000
_cell.length_c   1.000
_cell.angle_alpha   90.00
_cell.angle_beta   90.00
_cell.angle_gamma   90.00
#
_symmetry.space_group_name_H-M   'P 1'
#
loop_
_entity.id
_entity.type
_entity.pdbx_description
1 polymer ?
#
loop_
_entity_poly.entity_id
_entity_poly.type
_entity_poly.pdbx_seq_one_letter_code
_entity_poly.pdbx_strand_id
1 'polypeptide(L)'
;MAAMETDTAQLTLESLPTDPLLLILSFLDYRDLINCCYVSRRLSQLSSHDPLWRRHCKKYWLISEEEKTQKNQCWKSLFIDTYSDVGRYIDHYAAIKKAWDDLKKYLEPRCPRMVLSLKEGAREEDLDAVEAQIGCKLPDDYRCSYRIHNGQKLVVPGKWVLMNMKRWKKRRRRKKRKTRMMIQQIWMNQMKMMKRRDGGESLMFPFADAVAHAFFSKPSADGSTRMILGC
;
A
#
# COMPACT_ATOMS: atom_id res chain seq x y z
N MET A 1 5.90 40.29 -60.17
CA MET A 1 6.31 39.14 -59.33
C MET A 1 5.27 38.99 -58.24
N ALA A 2 4.37 38.02 -58.37
CA ALA A 2 3.37 37.75 -57.34
C ALA A 2 4.06 37.00 -56.19
N ALA A 3 4.04 37.57 -54.99
CA ALA A 3 4.51 36.92 -53.79
C ALA A 3 3.63 35.68 -53.54
N MET A 4 4.22 34.48 -53.62
CA MET A 4 3.58 33.28 -53.09
C MET A 4 3.51 33.44 -51.58
N GLU A 5 2.34 33.81 -51.07
CA GLU A 5 1.98 33.61 -49.67
C GLU A 5 1.96 32.10 -49.44
N THR A 6 3.07 31.56 -48.94
CA THR A 6 3.08 30.27 -48.29
C THR A 6 2.29 30.42 -47.00
N ASP A 7 0.99 30.16 -47.09
CA ASP A 7 0.14 29.95 -45.93
C ASP A 7 0.72 28.77 -45.15
N THR A 8 1.55 29.05 -44.16
CA THR A 8 2.03 28.04 -43.21
C THR A 8 0.83 27.68 -42.35
N ALA A 9 -0.05 26.84 -42.89
CA ALA A 9 -1.18 26.29 -42.17
C ALA A 9 -0.66 25.81 -40.82
N GLN A 10 -1.10 26.47 -39.74
CA GLN A 10 -0.64 26.17 -38.40
C GLN A 10 -0.91 24.67 -38.15
N LEU A 11 0.16 23.89 -38.09
CA LEU A 11 0.07 22.47 -37.80
C LEU A 11 -0.35 22.33 -36.34
N THR A 12 -1.60 21.93 -36.15
CA THR A 12 -2.16 21.65 -34.82
C THR A 12 -2.23 20.15 -34.61
N LEU A 13 -2.23 19.70 -33.37
CA LEU A 13 -2.37 18.27 -33.06
C LEU A 13 -3.65 17.68 -33.66
N GLU A 14 -4.72 18.48 -33.74
CA GLU A 14 -6.01 18.10 -34.31
C GLU A 14 -6.02 18.04 -35.83
N SER A 15 -5.04 18.62 -36.54
CA SER A 15 -4.95 18.53 -37.99
C SER A 15 -4.18 17.30 -38.48
N LEU A 16 -3.55 16.54 -37.57
CA LEU A 16 -2.86 15.30 -37.93
C LEU A 16 -3.84 14.22 -38.40
N PRO A 17 -3.43 13.28 -39.27
CA PRO A 17 -4.22 12.09 -39.58
C PRO A 17 -4.41 11.18 -38.36
N THR A 18 -5.35 10.24 -38.45
CA THR A 18 -5.69 9.33 -37.34
C THR A 18 -4.53 8.41 -36.94
N ASP A 19 -3.83 7.80 -37.90
CA ASP A 19 -2.79 6.80 -37.58
C ASP A 19 -1.58 7.38 -36.85
N PRO A 20 -1.00 8.52 -37.27
CA PRO A 20 0.07 9.18 -36.51
C PRO A 20 -0.38 9.58 -35.10
N LEU A 21 -1.62 10.04 -34.95
CA LEU A 21 -2.16 10.43 -33.65
C LEU A 21 -2.35 9.22 -32.73
N LEU A 22 -2.86 8.09 -33.25
CA LEU A 22 -2.93 6.82 -32.51
C LEU A 22 -1.55 6.30 -32.11
N LEU A 23 -0.55 6.45 -32.98
CA LEU A 23 0.84 6.09 -32.66
C LEU A 23 1.37 6.96 -31.51
N ILE A 24 1.16 8.28 -31.55
CA ILE A 24 1.54 9.18 -30.45
C ILE A 24 0.85 8.76 -29.14
N LEU A 25 -0.47 8.53 -29.18
CA LEU A 25 -1.24 8.10 -28.01
C LEU A 25 -0.75 6.74 -27.46
N SER A 26 -0.18 5.87 -28.29
CA SER A 26 0.34 4.57 -27.86
C SER A 26 1.57 4.64 -26.94
N PHE A 27 2.26 5.80 -26.91
CA PHE A 27 3.38 6.04 -26.01
C PHE A 27 2.96 6.59 -24.64
N LEU A 28 1.72 7.09 -24.52
CA LEU A 28 1.22 7.68 -23.30
C LEU A 28 0.96 6.63 -22.22
N ASP A 29 1.01 7.07 -20.97
CA ASP A 29 0.54 6.24 -19.86
C ASP A 29 -1.00 6.25 -19.77
N TYR A 30 -1.54 5.42 -18.88
CA TYR A 30 -3.00 5.33 -18.74
C TYR A 30 -3.60 6.64 -18.20
N ARG A 31 -2.86 7.42 -17.39
CA ARG A 31 -3.36 8.68 -16.80
C ARG A 31 -3.49 9.74 -17.88
N ASP A 32 -2.46 9.88 -18.69
CA ASP A 32 -2.42 10.81 -19.82
C ASP A 32 -3.46 10.43 -20.87
N LEU A 33 -3.66 9.14 -21.15
CA LEU A 33 -4.74 8.68 -22.03
C LEU A 33 -6.13 9.06 -21.51
N ILE A 34 -6.38 8.91 -20.20
CA ILE A 34 -7.63 9.39 -19.58
C ILE A 34 -7.75 10.91 -19.73
N ASN A 35 -6.69 11.67 -19.46
CA ASN A 35 -6.71 13.12 -19.60
C ASN A 35 -7.02 13.54 -21.05
N CYS A 36 -6.44 12.88 -22.05
CA CYS A 36 -6.76 13.09 -23.46
C CYS A 36 -8.24 12.85 -23.77
N CYS A 37 -8.94 11.98 -23.01
CA CYS A 37 -10.37 11.77 -23.20
C CYS A 37 -11.22 13.03 -22.95
N TYR A 38 -10.70 13.98 -22.16
CA TYR A 38 -11.41 15.18 -21.73
C TYR A 38 -11.00 16.44 -22.50
N VAL A 39 -9.98 16.37 -23.37
CA VAL A 39 -9.45 17.55 -24.08
C VAL A 39 -10.32 17.93 -25.28
N SER A 40 -10.62 16.98 -26.17
CA SER A 40 -11.48 17.22 -27.34
C SER A 40 -12.23 15.97 -27.77
N ARG A 41 -13.30 16.13 -28.57
CA ARG A 41 -14.13 15.00 -29.04
C ARG A 41 -13.30 14.00 -29.85
N ARG A 42 -12.41 14.50 -30.71
CA ARG A 42 -11.53 13.68 -31.54
C ARG A 42 -10.55 12.89 -30.68
N LEU A 43 -9.86 13.55 -29.75
CA LEU A 43 -8.94 12.88 -28.83
C LEU A 43 -9.67 11.85 -27.96
N SER A 44 -10.90 12.14 -27.54
CA SER A 44 -11.73 11.20 -26.77
C SER A 44 -12.03 9.90 -27.51
N GLN A 45 -12.36 9.99 -28.80
CA GLN A 45 -12.60 8.81 -29.63
C GLN A 45 -11.31 7.99 -29.81
N LEU A 46 -10.19 8.66 -30.10
CA LEU A 46 -8.92 8.00 -30.38
C LEU A 46 -8.25 7.42 -29.13
N SER A 47 -8.25 8.13 -28.00
CA SER A 47 -7.73 7.61 -26.74
C SER A 47 -8.59 6.49 -26.16
N SER A 48 -9.83 6.36 -26.61
CA SER A 48 -10.71 5.23 -26.28
C SER A 48 -10.45 3.98 -27.11
N HIS A 49 -9.55 4.03 -28.10
CA HIS A 49 -9.30 2.92 -29.00
C HIS A 49 -8.73 1.69 -28.27
N ASP A 50 -9.37 0.54 -28.45
CA ASP A 50 -9.18 -0.68 -27.63
C ASP A 50 -7.72 -1.20 -27.55
N PRO A 51 -6.94 -1.22 -28.66
CA PRO A 51 -5.54 -1.65 -28.64
C PRO A 51 -4.63 -0.83 -27.71
N LEU A 52 -4.93 0.45 -27.47
CA LEU A 52 -4.13 1.28 -26.55
C LEU A 52 -4.21 0.73 -25.12
N TRP A 53 -5.41 0.30 -24.70
CA TRP A 53 -5.68 -0.21 -23.36
C TRP A 53 -5.18 -1.64 -23.16
N ARG A 54 -5.06 -2.44 -24.24
CA ARG A 54 -4.50 -3.80 -24.20
C ARG A 54 -3.13 -3.85 -23.54
N ARG A 55 -2.23 -2.93 -23.89
CA ARG A 55 -0.89 -2.84 -23.32
C ARG A 55 -0.94 -2.57 -21.82
N HIS A 56 -1.81 -1.65 -21.39
CA HIS A 56 -1.95 -1.30 -19.98
C HIS A 56 -2.56 -2.42 -19.15
N CYS A 57 -3.59 -3.12 -19.65
CA CYS A 57 -4.14 -4.30 -18.98
C CYS A 57 -3.10 -5.40 -18.78
N LYS A 58 -2.28 -5.67 -19.80
CA LYS A 58 -1.19 -6.66 -19.68
C LYS A 58 -0.11 -6.20 -18.70
N LYS A 59 0.25 -4.92 -18.72
CA LYS A 59 1.32 -4.37 -17.88
C LYS A 59 0.93 -4.33 -16.39
N TYR A 60 -0.25 -3.79 -16.07
CA TYR A 60 -0.64 -3.52 -14.68
C TYR A 60 -1.44 -4.66 -14.05
N TRP A 61 -2.31 -5.32 -14.83
CA TRP A 61 -3.22 -6.33 -14.30
C TRP A 61 -2.81 -7.77 -14.64
N LEU A 62 -1.82 -7.95 -15.53
CA LEU A 62 -1.37 -9.24 -16.06
C LEU A 62 -2.52 -10.06 -16.69
N ILE A 63 -3.49 -9.37 -17.29
CA ILE A 63 -4.65 -10.00 -17.91
C ILE A 63 -4.25 -10.64 -19.25
N SER A 64 -4.61 -11.90 -19.45
CA SER A 64 -4.37 -12.63 -20.69
C SER A 64 -5.50 -12.43 -21.71
N GLU A 65 -5.29 -12.84 -22.97
CA GLU A 65 -6.35 -12.74 -23.99
C GLU A 65 -7.53 -13.66 -23.67
N GLU A 66 -7.25 -14.81 -23.06
CA GLU A 66 -8.25 -15.80 -22.68
C GLU A 66 -9.18 -15.23 -21.60
N GLU A 67 -8.61 -14.59 -20.57
CA GLU A 67 -9.38 -13.90 -19.51
C GLU A 67 -10.25 -12.77 -20.08
N LYS A 68 -9.72 -11.99 -21.04
CA LYS A 68 -10.48 -10.95 -21.73
C LYS A 68 -11.65 -11.53 -22.52
N THR A 69 -11.44 -12.66 -23.20
CA THR A 69 -12.47 -13.34 -24.00
C THR A 69 -13.58 -13.88 -23.10
N GLN A 70 -13.24 -14.42 -21.93
CA GLN A 70 -14.21 -14.90 -20.94
C GLN A 70 -15.09 -13.78 -20.39
N LYS A 71 -14.53 -12.59 -20.15
CA LYS A 71 -15.27 -11.43 -19.63
C LYS A 71 -16.12 -10.72 -20.68
N ASN A 72 -15.89 -10.99 -21.97
CA ASN A 72 -16.62 -10.40 -23.10
C ASN A 72 -16.74 -8.85 -23.04
N GLN A 73 -15.65 -8.19 -22.65
CA GLN A 73 -15.56 -6.74 -22.48
C GLN A 73 -14.42 -6.15 -23.33
N CYS A 74 -14.47 -4.85 -23.61
CA CYS A 74 -13.33 -4.16 -24.24
C CYS A 74 -12.20 -3.95 -23.23
N TRP A 75 -10.96 -3.83 -23.70
CA TRP A 75 -9.78 -3.60 -22.87
C TRP A 75 -9.90 -2.34 -22.02
N LYS A 76 -10.50 -1.27 -22.56
CA LYS A 76 -10.71 -0.02 -21.81
C LYS A 76 -11.64 -0.23 -20.62
N SER A 77 -12.82 -0.83 -20.83
CA SER A 77 -13.78 -1.05 -19.74
C SER A 77 -13.19 -1.99 -18.70
N LEU A 78 -12.53 -3.07 -19.14
CA LEU A 78 -11.85 -4.00 -18.25
C LEU A 78 -10.76 -3.32 -17.40
N PHE A 79 -9.99 -2.40 -18.00
CA PHE A 79 -9.00 -1.61 -17.27
C PHE A 79 -9.66 -0.75 -16.19
N ILE A 80 -10.72 -0.02 -16.55
CA ILE A 80 -11.44 0.90 -15.65
C ILE A 80 -12.12 0.13 -14.51
N ASP A 81 -12.80 -0.97 -14.82
CA ASP A 81 -13.48 -1.82 -13.83
C ASP A 81 -12.46 -2.37 -12.83
N THR A 82 -11.32 -2.88 -13.32
CA THR A 82 -10.25 -3.39 -12.45
C THR A 82 -9.59 -2.27 -11.65
N TYR A 83 -9.41 -1.08 -12.25
CA TYR A 83 -8.88 0.08 -11.55
C TYR A 83 -9.82 0.57 -10.44
N SER A 84 -11.13 0.46 -10.62
CA SER A 84 -12.10 0.80 -9.56
C SER A 84 -11.95 -0.09 -8.32
N ASP A 85 -11.64 -1.37 -8.51
CA ASP A 85 -11.54 -2.35 -7.42
C ASP A 85 -10.16 -2.43 -6.77
N VAL A 86 -9.08 -2.40 -7.56
CA VAL A 86 -7.69 -2.57 -7.07
C VAL A 86 -6.73 -1.47 -7.52
N GLY A 87 -7.24 -0.39 -8.13
CA GLY A 87 -6.44 0.73 -8.65
C GLY A 87 -5.56 1.40 -7.61
N ARG A 88 -5.95 1.36 -6.33
CA ARG A 88 -5.13 1.81 -5.21
C ARG A 88 -3.74 1.17 -5.18
N TYR A 89 -3.62 -0.07 -5.64
CA TYR A 89 -2.38 -0.85 -5.58
C TYR A 89 -1.65 -0.94 -6.91
N ILE A 90 -2.00 -0.11 -7.90
CA ILE A 90 -1.55 -0.25 -9.29
C ILE A 90 -0.03 -0.38 -9.45
N ASP A 91 0.75 0.30 -8.60
CA ASP A 91 2.22 0.31 -8.67
C ASP A 91 2.87 -1.01 -8.21
N HIS A 92 2.17 -1.78 -7.37
CA HIS A 92 2.69 -3.02 -6.78
C HIS A 92 1.93 -4.27 -7.25
N TYR A 93 0.70 -4.10 -7.73
CA TYR A 93 -0.20 -5.20 -8.06
C TYR A 93 0.42 -6.19 -9.04
N ALA A 94 0.99 -5.72 -10.15
CA ALA A 94 1.60 -6.60 -11.15
C ALA A 94 2.73 -7.46 -10.56
N ALA A 95 3.61 -6.86 -9.76
CA ALA A 95 4.73 -7.58 -9.15
C ALA A 95 4.24 -8.65 -8.15
N ILE A 96 3.25 -8.29 -7.32
CA ILE A 96 2.70 -9.17 -6.30
C ILE A 96 1.87 -10.29 -6.94
N LYS A 97 1.02 -9.97 -7.92
CA LYS A 97 0.24 -10.97 -8.67
C LYS A 97 1.17 -11.97 -9.35
N LYS A 98 2.22 -11.50 -10.01
CA LYS A 98 3.22 -12.37 -10.64
C LYS A 98 3.87 -13.31 -9.63
N ALA A 99 4.29 -12.80 -8.48
CA ALA A 99 4.88 -13.63 -7.42
C ALA A 99 3.91 -14.70 -6.91
N TRP A 100 2.62 -14.38 -6.76
CA TRP A 100 1.58 -15.35 -6.42
C TRP A 100 1.34 -16.38 -7.52
N ASP A 101 1.32 -15.97 -8.78
CA ASP A 101 1.14 -16.86 -9.93
C ASP A 101 2.33 -17.83 -10.08
N ASP A 102 3.56 -17.33 -9.92
CA ASP A 102 4.78 -18.14 -9.91
C ASP A 102 4.79 -19.14 -8.75
N LEU A 103 4.34 -18.71 -7.56
CA LEU A 103 4.19 -19.58 -6.39
C LEU A 103 3.16 -20.68 -6.65
N LYS A 104 1.99 -20.36 -7.19
CA LYS A 104 0.96 -21.35 -7.55
C LYS A 104 1.50 -22.35 -8.57
N LYS A 105 2.12 -21.87 -9.65
CA LYS A 105 2.73 -22.71 -10.70
C LYS A 105 3.80 -23.65 -10.14
N TYR A 106 4.60 -23.19 -9.19
CA TYR A 106 5.61 -24.03 -8.54
C TYR A 106 5.00 -25.12 -7.64
N LEU A 107 3.91 -24.79 -6.94
CA LEU A 107 3.27 -25.65 -5.96
C LEU A 107 2.27 -26.64 -6.54
N GLU A 108 1.62 -26.29 -7.64
CA GLU A 108 0.60 -27.11 -8.29
C GLU A 108 1.05 -28.56 -8.57
N PRO A 109 2.24 -28.82 -9.17
CA PRO A 109 2.71 -30.18 -9.38
C PRO A 109 3.28 -30.86 -8.13
N ARG A 110 3.70 -30.10 -7.10
CA ARG A 110 4.41 -30.63 -5.94
C ARG A 110 3.51 -30.88 -4.74
N CYS A 111 2.57 -29.97 -4.51
CA CYS A 111 1.75 -29.86 -3.31
C CYS A 111 0.39 -29.21 -3.66
N PRO A 112 -0.46 -29.85 -4.48
CA PRO A 112 -1.74 -29.27 -4.91
C PRO A 112 -2.67 -28.95 -3.72
N ARG A 113 -2.60 -29.76 -2.64
CA ARG A 113 -3.31 -29.48 -1.38
C ARG A 113 -2.98 -28.11 -0.78
N MET A 114 -1.75 -27.63 -0.96
CA MET A 114 -1.35 -26.33 -0.44
C MET A 114 -1.95 -25.19 -1.27
N VAL A 115 -1.97 -25.33 -2.59
CA VAL A 115 -2.65 -24.37 -3.49
C VAL A 115 -4.13 -24.28 -3.15
N LEU A 116 -4.82 -25.43 -2.99
CA LEU A 116 -6.24 -25.49 -2.62
C LEU A 116 -6.55 -24.90 -1.24
N SER A 117 -5.55 -24.82 -0.36
CA SER A 117 -5.73 -24.23 0.96
C SER A 117 -5.54 -22.72 0.99
N LEU A 118 -5.05 -22.10 -0.09
CA LEU A 118 -4.98 -20.64 -0.19
C LEU A 118 -6.41 -20.08 -0.16
N LYS A 119 -6.62 -19.05 0.65
CA LYS A 119 -7.91 -18.38 0.75
C LYS A 119 -8.07 -17.40 -0.40
N GLU A 120 -9.32 -17.13 -0.76
CA GLU A 120 -9.67 -16.02 -1.64
C GLU A 120 -9.21 -14.68 -1.05
N GLY A 121 -9.13 -13.67 -1.92
CA GLY A 121 -8.78 -12.30 -1.57
C GLY A 121 -9.67 -11.73 -0.46
N ALA A 122 -9.05 -10.95 0.44
CA ALA A 122 -9.79 -10.18 1.43
C ALA A 122 -10.57 -9.03 0.75
N ARG A 123 -11.66 -8.58 1.37
CA ARG A 123 -12.33 -7.34 0.96
C ARG A 123 -11.64 -6.13 1.58
N GLU A 124 -11.83 -4.94 0.99
CA GLU A 124 -11.27 -3.70 1.53
C GLU A 124 -11.81 -3.41 2.94
N GLU A 125 -13.10 -3.68 3.19
CA GLU A 125 -13.74 -3.44 4.48
C GLU A 125 -13.16 -4.34 5.57
N ASP A 126 -12.82 -5.58 5.24
CA ASP A 126 -12.20 -6.52 6.17
C ASP A 126 -10.80 -6.04 6.57
N LEU A 127 -10.03 -5.51 5.61
CA LEU A 127 -8.70 -4.96 5.86
C LEU A 127 -8.78 -3.70 6.73
N ASP A 128 -9.76 -2.84 6.48
CA ASP A 128 -9.97 -1.62 7.27
C ASP A 128 -10.40 -1.92 8.70
N ALA A 129 -11.27 -2.91 8.90
CA ALA A 129 -11.67 -3.37 10.23
C ALA A 129 -10.46 -3.92 11.02
N VAL A 130 -9.58 -4.67 10.34
CA VAL A 130 -8.34 -5.19 10.93
C VAL A 130 -7.40 -4.05 11.30
N GLU A 131 -7.19 -3.07 10.43
CA GLU A 131 -6.37 -1.89 10.74
C GLU A 131 -6.91 -1.09 11.92
N ALA A 132 -8.23 -0.91 11.99
CA ALA A 132 -8.90 -0.25 13.11
C ALA A 132 -8.68 -1.02 14.42
N GLN A 133 -8.74 -2.36 14.38
CA GLN A 133 -8.51 -3.21 15.54
C GLN A 133 -7.05 -3.20 16.02
N ILE A 134 -6.08 -3.20 15.10
CA ILE A 134 -4.65 -3.21 15.45
C ILE A 134 -4.16 -1.80 15.79
N GLY A 135 -4.88 -0.75 15.35
CA GLY A 135 -4.55 0.65 15.56
C GLY A 135 -3.37 1.12 14.69
N CYS A 136 -3.12 0.46 13.55
CA CYS A 136 -2.07 0.84 12.61
C CYS A 136 -2.49 0.55 11.17
N LYS A 137 -2.06 1.41 10.24
CA LYS A 137 -2.25 1.22 8.80
C LYS A 137 -1.26 0.20 8.25
N LEU A 138 -1.76 -0.72 7.43
CA LEU A 138 -0.94 -1.66 6.70
C LEU A 138 -0.34 -0.96 5.47
N PRO A 139 0.92 -1.25 5.11
CA PRO A 139 1.49 -0.86 3.82
C PRO A 139 0.64 -1.37 2.65
N ASP A 140 0.57 -0.58 1.57
CA ASP A 140 -0.29 -0.86 0.41
C ASP A 140 0.11 -2.15 -0.33
N ASP A 141 1.41 -2.48 -0.40
CA ASP A 141 1.90 -3.76 -0.94
C ASP A 141 1.40 -4.95 -0.11
N TYR A 142 1.36 -4.82 1.21
CA TYR A 142 0.85 -5.84 2.11
C TYR A 142 -0.66 -6.02 1.93
N ARG A 143 -1.42 -4.92 1.86
CA ARG A 143 -2.87 -4.95 1.57
C ARG A 143 -3.14 -5.62 0.22
N CYS A 144 -2.38 -5.25 -0.82
CA CYS A 144 -2.49 -5.83 -2.15
C CYS A 144 -2.30 -7.36 -2.13
N SER A 145 -1.34 -7.86 -1.36
CA SER A 145 -1.13 -9.30 -1.22
C SER A 145 -2.35 -9.99 -0.61
N TYR A 146 -2.95 -9.41 0.43
CA TYR A 146 -4.19 -9.93 1.03
C TYR A 146 -5.41 -9.82 0.12
N ARG A 147 -5.48 -8.79 -0.73
CA ARG A 147 -6.52 -8.66 -1.77
C ARG A 147 -6.43 -9.76 -2.82
N ILE A 148 -5.25 -10.32 -3.07
CA ILE A 148 -5.08 -11.47 -3.97
C ILE A 148 -5.38 -12.78 -3.24
N HIS A 149 -4.76 -13.01 -2.08
CA HIS A 149 -4.99 -14.19 -1.26
C HIS A 149 -4.95 -13.86 0.24
N ASN A 150 -6.04 -14.15 0.97
CA ASN A 150 -6.13 -13.89 2.41
C ASN A 150 -5.44 -14.98 3.25
N GLY A 151 -4.17 -15.28 2.93
CA GLY A 151 -3.40 -16.34 3.56
C GLY A 151 -3.93 -17.74 3.24
N GLN A 152 -3.86 -18.65 4.23
CA GLN A 152 -4.10 -20.08 4.03
C GLN A 152 -5.06 -20.64 5.10
N LYS A 153 -5.93 -21.57 4.71
CA LYS A 153 -6.71 -22.43 5.61
C LYS A 153 -5.79 -23.52 6.14
N LEU A 154 -5.19 -23.26 7.30
CA LEU A 154 -4.35 -24.24 7.98
C LEU A 154 -5.21 -25.43 8.43
N VAL A 155 -5.00 -26.61 7.83
CA VAL A 155 -5.59 -27.88 8.29
C VAL A 155 -4.78 -28.47 9.46
N VAL A 156 -4.26 -27.62 10.34
CA VAL A 156 -3.53 -28.05 11.55
C VAL A 156 -4.35 -27.62 12.77
N PRO A 157 -4.71 -28.54 13.69
CA PRO A 157 -5.47 -28.20 14.90
C PRO A 157 -4.83 -27.01 15.61
N GLY A 158 -5.64 -26.01 15.96
CA GLY A 158 -5.27 -24.63 16.31
C GLY A 158 -4.28 -24.39 17.46
N LYS A 159 -3.60 -25.41 17.98
CA LYS A 159 -2.59 -25.27 19.03
C LYS A 159 -1.33 -24.54 18.55
N TRP A 160 -0.84 -24.80 17.34
CA TRP A 160 0.47 -24.29 16.89
C TRP A 160 0.49 -22.78 16.58
N VAL A 161 -0.57 -22.24 15.99
CA VAL A 161 -0.69 -20.79 15.70
C VAL A 161 -0.85 -19.97 16.98
N LEU A 162 -1.69 -20.44 17.92
CA LEU A 162 -1.84 -19.83 19.24
C LEU A 162 -0.53 -19.87 20.04
N MET A 163 0.21 -20.97 19.95
CA MET A 163 1.50 -21.11 20.65
C MET A 163 2.56 -20.16 20.07
N ASN A 164 2.63 -20.00 18.75
CA ASN A 164 3.54 -19.06 18.09
C ASN A 164 3.16 -17.59 18.33
N MET A 165 1.88 -17.24 18.29
CA MET A 165 1.37 -15.91 18.62
C MET A 165 1.66 -15.55 20.09
N LYS A 166 1.40 -16.48 21.02
CA LYS A 166 1.76 -16.30 22.45
C LYS A 166 3.27 -16.15 22.64
N ARG A 167 4.07 -16.95 21.92
CA ARG A 167 5.55 -16.89 21.97
C ARG A 167 6.09 -15.56 21.41
N TRP A 168 5.52 -15.06 20.32
CA TRP A 168 5.88 -13.77 19.74
C TRP A 168 5.47 -12.59 20.62
N LYS A 169 4.23 -12.58 21.15
CA LYS A 169 3.78 -11.59 22.15
C LYS A 169 4.70 -11.59 23.38
N LYS A 170 5.13 -12.77 23.87
CA LYS A 170 6.08 -12.92 24.99
C LYS A 170 7.48 -12.38 24.65
N ARG A 171 8.00 -12.64 23.44
CA ARG A 171 9.28 -12.07 22.96
C ARG A 171 9.22 -10.55 22.86
N ARG A 172 8.13 -9.98 22.34
CA ARG A 172 7.93 -8.53 22.24
C ARG A 172 7.88 -7.86 23.62
N ARG A 173 7.14 -8.44 24.57
CA ARG A 173 7.10 -7.97 25.98
C ARG A 173 8.48 -8.01 26.64
N ARG A 174 9.26 -9.07 26.42
CA ARG A 174 10.64 -9.19 26.91
C ARG A 174 11.55 -8.12 26.31
N LYS A 175 11.46 -7.85 25.00
CA LYS A 175 12.21 -6.76 24.35
C LYS A 175 11.84 -5.41 24.95
N LYS A 176 10.54 -5.06 25.06
CA LYS A 176 10.08 -3.83 25.72
C LYS A 176 10.60 -3.69 27.15
N ARG A 177 10.57 -4.76 27.96
CA ARG A 177 11.12 -4.77 29.32
C ARG A 177 12.63 -4.54 29.35
N LYS A 178 13.39 -5.21 28.48
CA LYS A 178 14.85 -5.01 28.38
C LYS A 178 15.19 -3.57 27.97
N THR A 179 14.52 -3.02 26.98
CA THR A 179 14.72 -1.62 26.55
C THR A 179 14.37 -0.64 27.68
N ARG A 180 13.26 -0.87 28.40
CA ARG A 180 12.89 -0.04 29.55
C ARG A 180 13.93 -0.10 30.67
N MET A 181 14.43 -1.30 31.01
CA MET A 181 15.49 -1.44 32.02
C MET A 181 16.80 -0.79 31.56
N MET A 182 17.16 -0.89 30.29
CA MET A 182 18.36 -0.24 29.74
C MET A 182 18.26 1.28 29.81
N ILE A 183 17.11 1.86 29.41
CA ILE A 183 16.86 3.30 29.52
C ILE A 183 16.88 3.74 30.99
N GLN A 184 16.26 2.97 31.88
CA GLN A 184 16.25 3.27 33.31
C GLN A 184 17.66 3.22 33.92
N GLN A 185 18.50 2.26 33.50
CA GLN A 185 19.90 2.18 33.95
C GLN A 185 20.73 3.37 33.44
N ILE A 186 20.54 3.77 32.19
CA ILE A 186 21.19 4.95 31.61
C ILE A 186 20.81 6.21 32.38
N TRP A 187 19.51 6.39 32.66
CA TRP A 187 19.02 7.54 33.43
C TRP A 187 19.58 7.57 34.86
N MET A 188 19.59 6.42 35.57
CA MET A 188 20.17 6.31 36.91
C MET A 188 21.68 6.60 36.91
N ASN A 189 22.41 6.16 35.88
CA ASN A 189 23.84 6.46 35.74
C ASN A 189 24.07 7.96 35.46
N GLN A 190 23.24 8.59 34.62
CA GLN A 190 23.29 10.04 34.35
C GLN A 190 23.01 10.86 35.62
N MET A 191 21.99 10.50 36.41
CA MET A 191 21.70 11.16 37.69
C MET A 191 22.84 11.01 38.70
N LYS A 192 23.47 9.83 38.77
CA LYS A 192 24.66 9.62 39.62
C LYS A 192 25.85 10.45 39.18
N MET A 193 26.02 10.68 37.87
CA MET A 193 27.08 11.52 37.31
C MET A 193 26.84 13.01 37.60
N MET A 194 25.60 13.48 37.49
CA MET A 194 25.21 14.84 37.89
C MET A 194 25.45 15.08 39.39
N LYS A 195 25.02 14.14 40.24
CA LYS A 195 25.20 14.26 41.70
C LYS A 195 26.66 14.25 42.18
N ARG A 196 27.60 13.74 41.39
CA ARG A 196 29.05 13.80 41.69
C ARG A 196 29.71 15.08 41.19
N ARG A 197 29.05 15.81 40.28
CA ARG A 197 29.58 17.03 39.67
C ARG A 197 29.14 18.28 40.45
N ASP A 198 28.04 18.20 41.20
CA ASP A 198 27.52 19.27 42.07
C ASP A 198 28.11 19.21 43.49
N GLY A 199 29.43 19.39 43.56
CA GLY A 199 30.08 20.00 44.73
C GLY A 199 30.00 21.53 44.70
N GLY A 200 29.12 22.12 43.87
CA GLY A 200 28.94 23.55 43.72
C GLY A 200 27.63 23.88 43.01
N GLU A 201 26.75 24.56 43.76
CA GLU A 201 25.61 25.39 43.38
C GLU A 201 24.57 24.90 42.35
N SER A 202 23.41 24.61 42.95
CA SER A 202 22.07 24.42 42.39
C SER A 202 21.63 25.53 41.44
N LEU A 203 21.35 25.18 40.18
CA LEU A 203 20.35 25.86 39.35
C LEU A 203 19.69 24.86 38.38
N MET A 204 18.36 24.92 38.29
CA MET A 204 17.44 24.27 37.32
C MET A 204 16.84 22.90 37.68
N PHE A 205 15.85 22.90 38.59
CA PHE A 205 14.79 21.88 38.68
C PHE A 205 13.42 22.52 38.38
N PRO A 206 12.98 22.52 37.11
CA PRO A 206 11.57 22.17 36.84
C PRO A 206 11.40 21.12 35.72
N PHE A 207 12.46 20.74 35.00
CA PHE A 207 12.33 19.85 33.82
C PHE A 207 12.37 18.35 34.18
N ALA A 208 12.98 17.98 35.31
CA ALA A 208 13.09 16.58 35.73
C ALA A 208 11.76 15.98 36.21
N ASP A 209 10.92 16.77 36.88
CA ASP A 209 9.61 16.30 37.39
C ASP A 209 8.58 16.09 36.28
N ALA A 210 8.57 16.95 35.25
CA ALA A 210 7.67 16.82 34.11
C ALA A 210 7.94 15.53 33.29
N VAL A 211 9.22 15.18 33.10
CA VAL A 211 9.61 13.97 32.36
C VAL A 211 9.38 12.70 33.19
N ALA A 212 9.57 12.75 34.51
CA ALA A 212 9.26 11.64 35.40
C ALA A 212 7.75 11.33 35.44
N HIS A 213 6.90 12.35 35.50
CA HIS A 213 5.44 12.17 35.49
C HIS A 213 4.93 11.59 34.16
N ALA A 214 5.52 11.98 33.04
CA ALA A 214 5.18 11.46 31.71
C ALA A 214 5.67 10.00 31.49
N PHE A 215 6.79 9.59 32.09
CA PHE A 215 7.35 8.23 31.93
C PHE A 215 6.77 7.18 32.90
N PHE A 216 6.27 7.59 34.07
CA PHE A 216 5.73 6.68 35.09
C PHE A 216 4.19 6.58 35.11
N SER A 217 3.48 7.46 34.39
CA SER A 217 2.03 7.33 34.21
C SER A 217 1.68 6.06 33.42
N LYS A 218 0.95 5.14 34.06
CA LYS A 218 0.40 3.96 33.38
C LYS A 218 -0.77 4.40 32.51
N PRO A 219 -0.89 3.94 31.25
CA PRO A 219 -2.15 4.08 30.53
C PRO A 219 -3.20 3.19 31.23
N SER A 220 -4.32 3.80 31.61
CA SER A 220 -5.53 3.06 32.02
C SER A 220 -6.05 2.25 30.83
N ALA A 221 -6.67 1.10 31.10
CA ALA A 221 -7.05 0.10 30.09
C ALA A 221 -8.23 0.51 29.17
N ASP A 222 -8.72 1.74 29.31
CA ASP A 222 -10.02 2.20 28.84
C ASP A 222 -9.95 3.52 28.02
N GLY A 223 -8.76 4.07 27.77
CA GLY A 223 -8.55 5.09 26.73
C GLY A 223 -9.26 6.45 26.91
N SER A 224 -9.83 6.76 28.08
CA SER A 224 -10.44 8.07 28.34
C SER A 224 -9.49 8.99 29.10
N THR A 225 -9.19 10.15 28.50
CA THR A 225 -8.38 11.21 29.11
C THR A 225 -9.26 12.01 30.06
N ARG A 226 -9.14 11.75 31.37
CA ARG A 226 -9.78 12.60 32.38
C ARG A 226 -8.79 13.71 32.76
N MET A 227 -9.04 14.95 32.30
CA MET A 227 -8.38 16.12 32.86
C MET A 227 -8.82 16.27 34.32
N ILE A 228 -7.87 16.23 35.25
CA ILE A 228 -8.10 16.71 36.61
C ILE A 228 -7.74 18.19 36.59
N LEU A 229 -8.75 19.06 36.55
CA LEU A 229 -8.65 20.43 37.02
C LEU A 229 -8.49 20.38 38.54
N GLY A 230 -7.50 21.09 39.06
CA GLY A 230 -7.34 21.35 40.49
C GLY A 230 -6.44 22.56 40.67
N CYS A 231 -7.02 23.61 41.27
CA CYS A 231 -6.35 24.81 41.74
C CYS A 231 -5.23 24.52 42.75
#